data_AF-A0A2E7W597-F1
#
_entry.id   AF-A0A2E7W597-F1
#
_cell.length_a   1.000
_cell.length_b   1.000
_cell.length_c   1.000
_cell.angle_alpha   90.00
_cell.angle_beta   90.00
_cell.angle_gamma   90.00
#
_symmetry.space_group_name_H-M   'P 1'
#
loop_
_entity.id
_entity.type
_entity.pdbx_description
1 polymer ?
#
loop_
_entity_poly.entity_id
_entity_poly.type
_entity_poly.pdbx_seq_one_letter_code
_entity_poly.pdbx_strand_id
1 'polypeptide(L)'
;MIYRELFFVGVFADIFLNVASRWEFAPSSIKALLPYFDAHCAAVAAIYAGITTAIVGALGIALSRFFLGNNSGLVSEICASFVAGFIADILIEKFQIFGPSLQPFFDEAGAGPWGGIAIAFAVSVVRIGHKMNVLPRL
;
A
#
# COMPACT_ATOMS: atom_id res chain seq x y z
N MET A 1 -2.52 0.55 -18.36
CA MET A 1 -2.68 1.75 -17.47
C MET A 1 -2.46 1.38 -16.00
N ILE A 2 -1.26 1.62 -15.44
CA ILE A 2 -0.73 1.03 -14.18
C ILE A 2 -1.60 1.20 -12.91
N TYR A 3 -2.45 2.22 -12.87
CA TYR A 3 -3.25 2.58 -11.69
C TYR A 3 -4.29 1.53 -11.34
N ARG A 4 -4.85 0.87 -12.35
CA ARG A 4 -5.87 -0.17 -12.16
C ARG A 4 -5.26 -1.40 -11.48
N GLU A 5 -4.08 -1.82 -11.93
CA GLU A 5 -3.39 -2.98 -11.36
C GLU A 5 -2.95 -2.67 -9.91
N LEU A 6 -2.45 -1.46 -9.64
CA LEU A 6 -2.14 -1.01 -8.28
C LEU A 6 -3.37 -1.01 -7.36
N PHE A 7 -4.52 -0.54 -7.87
CA PHE A 7 -5.78 -0.57 -7.13
C PHE A 7 -6.13 -2.00 -6.69
N PHE A 8 -6.11 -2.96 -7.63
CA PHE A 8 -6.44 -4.35 -7.31
C PHE A 8 -5.45 -4.97 -6.33
N VAL A 9 -4.14 -4.70 -6.46
CA VAL A 9 -3.16 -5.18 -5.49
C VAL A 9 -3.48 -4.65 -4.09
N GLY A 10 -3.84 -3.37 -3.95
CA GLY A 10 -4.26 -2.80 -2.67
C GLY A 10 -5.52 -3.45 -2.10
N VAL A 11 -6.56 -3.63 -2.92
CA VAL A 11 -7.81 -4.31 -2.51
C VAL A 11 -7.54 -5.73 -2.00
N PHE A 12 -6.79 -6.53 -2.76
CA PHE A 12 -6.53 -7.92 -2.37
C PHE A 12 -5.60 -8.01 -1.15
N ALA A 13 -4.62 -7.12 -1.04
CA ALA A 13 -3.75 -7.06 0.13
C ALA A 13 -4.53 -6.73 1.41
N ASP A 14 -5.47 -5.78 1.36
CA ASP A 14 -6.30 -5.43 2.51
C ASP A 14 -7.23 -6.56 2.94
N ILE A 15 -7.89 -7.23 1.98
CA ILE A 15 -8.70 -8.43 2.25
C ILE A 15 -7.84 -9.51 2.91
N PHE A 16 -6.63 -9.74 2.39
CA PHE A 16 -5.71 -10.70 2.97
C PHE A 16 -5.29 -10.29 4.39
N LEU A 17 -4.97 -9.03 4.64
CA LEU A 17 -4.62 -8.51 5.96
C LEU A 17 -5.78 -8.63 6.96
N ASN A 18 -7.02 -8.42 6.53
CA ASN A 18 -8.19 -8.65 7.37
C ASN A 18 -8.27 -10.11 7.82
N VAL A 19 -8.16 -11.05 6.87
CA VAL A 19 -8.15 -12.49 7.20
C VAL A 19 -6.95 -12.84 8.10
N ALA A 20 -5.76 -12.34 7.77
CA ALA A 20 -4.53 -12.63 8.50
C ALA A 20 -4.57 -12.07 9.94
N SER A 21 -5.15 -10.89 10.16
CA SER A 21 -5.30 -10.28 11.50
C SER A 21 -6.12 -11.12 12.48
N ARG A 22 -6.93 -12.05 11.96
CA ARG A 22 -7.79 -12.95 12.75
C ARG A 22 -7.14 -14.31 13.05
N TRP A 23 -5.94 -14.57 12.51
CA TRP A 23 -5.24 -15.83 12.78
C TRP A 23 -4.64 -15.87 14.18
N GLU A 24 -4.71 -17.05 14.82
CA GLU A 24 -4.19 -17.26 16.17
C GLU A 24 -2.69 -16.92 16.30
N PHE A 25 -1.91 -17.26 15.28
CA PHE A 25 -0.46 -17.05 15.24
C PHE A 25 -0.03 -15.77 14.52
N ALA A 26 -0.96 -14.86 14.21
CA ALA A 26 -0.61 -13.60 13.58
C ALA A 26 0.32 -12.75 14.48
N PRO A 27 1.36 -12.11 13.92
CA PRO A 27 2.20 -11.17 14.66
C PRO A 27 1.38 -10.06 15.32
N SER A 28 1.88 -9.50 16.43
CA SER A 28 1.20 -8.42 17.17
C SER A 28 0.84 -7.24 16.27
N SER A 29 1.74 -6.82 15.40
CA SER A 29 1.51 -5.75 14.41
C SER A 29 0.35 -6.03 13.46
N ILE A 30 0.16 -7.28 13.03
CA ILE A 30 -0.95 -7.66 12.15
C ILE A 30 -2.25 -7.78 12.95
N LYS A 31 -2.20 -8.29 14.18
CA LYS A 31 -3.37 -8.32 15.10
C LYS A 31 -3.83 -6.92 15.50
N ALA A 32 -2.92 -5.95 15.55
CA ALA A 32 -3.24 -4.56 15.86
C ALA A 32 -4.13 -3.88 14.80
N LEU A 33 -4.31 -4.48 13.61
CA LEU A 33 -5.27 -4.04 12.60
C LEU A 33 -6.71 -4.51 12.88
N LEU A 34 -6.91 -5.46 13.80
CA LEU A 34 -8.23 -6.03 14.08
C LEU A 34 -9.28 -4.97 14.48
N PRO A 35 -8.97 -3.97 15.34
CA PRO A 35 -9.93 -2.90 15.67
C PRO A 35 -10.36 -2.08 14.45
N TYR A 36 -9.46 -1.84 13.49
CA TYR A 36 -9.78 -1.15 12.24
C TYR A 36 -10.75 -1.98 11.39
N PHE A 37 -10.48 -3.28 11.22
CA PHE A 37 -11.32 -4.17 10.43
C PHE A 37 -12.68 -4.51 11.08
N ASP A 38 -12.78 -4.47 12.40
CA ASP A 38 -14.06 -4.65 13.10
C ASP A 38 -14.93 -3.38 13.10
N ALA A 39 -14.30 -2.20 13.04
CA ALA A 39 -15.00 -0.91 12.99
C ALA A 39 -15.54 -0.57 11.59
N HIS A 40 -15.02 -1.20 10.53
CA HIS A 40 -15.35 -0.88 9.14
C HIS A 40 -15.91 -2.09 8.39
N CYS A 41 -16.77 -1.82 7.40
CA CYS A 41 -17.16 -2.85 6.46
C CYS A 41 -15.94 -3.28 5.63
N ALA A 42 -15.60 -4.57 5.64
CA ALA A 42 -14.41 -5.11 4.97
C ALA A 42 -14.29 -4.69 3.49
N ALA A 43 -15.42 -4.65 2.76
CA ALA A 43 -15.42 -4.21 1.38
C ALA A 43 -15.05 -2.72 1.22
N VAL A 44 -15.51 -1.87 2.13
CA VAL A 44 -15.22 -0.42 2.11
C VAL A 44 -13.76 -0.16 2.45
N ALA A 45 -13.24 -0.81 3.50
CA ALA A 45 -11.82 -0.73 3.88
C ALA A 45 -10.91 -1.15 2.71
N ALA A 46 -11.23 -2.26 2.05
CA ALA A 46 -10.46 -2.75 0.92
C ALA A 46 -10.49 -1.80 -0.28
N ILE A 47 -11.64 -1.18 -0.58
CA ILE A 47 -11.75 -0.16 -1.63
C ILE A 47 -10.86 1.05 -1.30
N TYR A 48 -10.89 1.53 -0.05
CA TYR A 48 -10.04 2.64 0.39
C TYR A 48 -8.54 2.31 0.33
N ALA A 49 -8.15 1.10 0.74
CA ALA A 49 -6.78 0.62 0.58
C ALA A 49 -6.37 0.55 -0.90
N GLY A 50 -7.26 0.10 -1.78
CA GLY A 50 -7.06 0.10 -3.23
C GLY A 50 -6.84 1.49 -3.80
N ILE A 51 -7.72 2.45 -3.48
CA ILE A 51 -7.60 3.85 -3.92
C ILE A 51 -6.29 4.45 -3.44
N THR A 52 -5.97 4.28 -2.15
CA THR A 52 -4.75 4.79 -1.54
C THR A 52 -3.52 4.23 -2.24
N THR A 53 -3.48 2.91 -2.46
CA THR A 53 -2.39 2.23 -3.17
C THR A 53 -2.22 2.74 -4.59
N ALA A 54 -3.32 2.94 -5.32
CA ALA A 54 -3.29 3.47 -6.69
C ALA A 54 -2.74 4.90 -6.73
N ILE A 55 -3.20 5.78 -5.85
CA ILE A 55 -2.77 7.19 -5.81
C ILE A 55 -1.31 7.29 -5.37
N VAL A 56 -0.92 6.65 -4.28
CA VAL A 56 0.42 6.78 -3.71
C VAL A 56 1.45 6.06 -4.60
N GLY A 57 1.11 4.90 -5.15
CA GLY A 57 1.97 4.19 -6.12
C GLY A 57 2.14 4.98 -7.42
N ALA A 58 1.07 5.60 -7.93
CA ALA A 58 1.14 6.52 -9.08
C ALA A 58 2.10 7.68 -8.81
N LEU A 59 1.97 8.30 -7.64
CA LEU A 59 2.82 9.41 -7.21
C LEU A 59 4.28 8.97 -7.11
N GLY A 60 4.56 7.82 -6.52
CA GLY A 60 5.92 7.25 -6.44
C GLY A 60 6.57 7.05 -7.81
N ILE A 61 5.82 6.50 -8.77
CA ILE A 61 6.28 6.34 -10.15
C ILE A 61 6.52 7.70 -10.82
N ALA A 62 5.59 8.65 -10.66
CA ALA A 62 5.70 9.98 -11.23
C ALA A 62 6.93 10.73 -10.66
N LEU A 63 7.17 10.64 -9.36
CA LEU A 63 8.35 11.20 -8.70
C LEU A 63 9.64 10.60 -9.25
N SER A 64 9.68 9.27 -9.43
CA SER A 64 10.85 8.60 -10.03
C SER A 64 11.19 9.18 -11.41
N ARG A 65 10.17 9.33 -12.27
CA ARG A 65 10.34 9.92 -13.62
C ARG A 65 10.69 11.39 -13.60
N PHE A 66 10.15 12.14 -12.64
CA PHE A 66 10.45 13.55 -12.48
C PHE A 66 11.93 13.78 -12.11
N PHE A 67 12.46 13.01 -11.16
CA PHE A 67 13.84 13.17 -10.69
C PHE A 67 14.89 12.49 -11.58
N LEU A 68 14.57 11.36 -12.22
CA LEU A 68 15.53 10.52 -12.96
C LEU A 68 15.25 10.46 -14.46
N GLY A 69 14.22 11.16 -14.93
CA GLY A 69 13.79 11.16 -16.32
C GLY A 69 13.08 9.86 -16.75
N ASN A 70 12.77 9.76 -18.04
CA ASN A 70 12.03 8.63 -18.63
C ASN A 70 12.80 7.30 -18.63
N ASN A 71 14.10 7.32 -18.29
CA ASN A 71 14.93 6.12 -18.15
C ASN A 71 14.94 5.56 -16.72
N SER A 72 14.05 6.04 -15.84
CA SER A 72 13.90 5.49 -14.49
C SER A 72 13.66 3.98 -14.55
N GLY A 73 14.63 3.20 -14.07
CA GLY A 73 14.54 1.75 -14.01
C GLY A 73 13.59 1.26 -12.92
N LEU A 74 13.32 -0.04 -12.93
CA LEU A 74 12.48 -0.71 -11.92
C LEU A 74 12.91 -0.37 -10.48
N VAL A 75 14.22 -0.44 -10.20
CA VAL A 75 14.76 -0.19 -8.85
C VAL A 75 14.45 1.24 -8.40
N SER A 76 14.65 2.23 -9.26
CA SER A 76 14.35 3.63 -8.91
C SER A 76 12.86 3.90 -8.73
N GLU A 77 12.00 3.22 -9.47
CA GLU A 77 10.55 3.33 -9.27
C GLU A 77 10.13 2.72 -7.94
N ILE A 78 10.70 1.56 -7.56
CA ILE A 78 10.46 0.93 -6.26
C ILE A 78 10.94 1.82 -5.12
N CYS A 79 12.17 2.37 -5.20
CA CYS A 79 12.70 3.27 -4.17
C CYS A 79 11.87 4.54 -4.01
N ALA A 80 11.49 5.19 -5.12
CA ALA A 80 10.64 6.38 -5.07
C ALA A 80 9.25 6.07 -4.50
N SER A 81 8.70 4.90 -4.84
CA SER A 81 7.40 4.45 -4.33
C SER A 81 7.45 4.07 -2.85
N PHE A 82 8.57 3.53 -2.37
CA PHE A 82 8.81 3.36 -0.94
C PHE A 82 8.77 4.71 -0.21
N VAL A 83 9.48 5.72 -0.72
CA VAL A 83 9.50 7.05 -0.10
C VAL A 83 8.10 7.69 -0.12
N ALA A 84 7.38 7.59 -1.24
CA ALA A 84 6.01 8.08 -1.33
C ALA A 84 5.07 7.38 -0.34
N GLY A 85 5.16 6.05 -0.24
CA GLY A 85 4.41 5.25 0.73
C GLY A 85 4.75 5.60 2.17
N PHE A 86 6.02 5.79 2.48
CA PHE A 86 6.49 6.18 3.81
C PHE A 86 5.90 7.51 4.25
N ILE A 87 5.95 8.51 3.37
CA ILE A 87 5.37 9.83 3.67
C ILE A 87 3.85 9.72 3.80
N ALA A 88 3.18 9.02 2.88
CA ALA A 88 1.73 8.86 2.92
C ALA A 88 1.26 8.21 4.21
N ASP A 89 1.96 7.18 4.70
CA ASP A 89 1.63 6.46 5.94
C ASP A 89 1.70 7.39 7.17
N ILE A 90 2.75 8.22 7.24
CA ILE A 90 2.87 9.25 8.29
C ILE A 90 1.73 10.27 8.20
N LEU A 91 1.33 10.68 6.99
CA LEU A 91 0.22 11.61 6.82
C LEU A 91 -1.13 10.95 7.20
N ILE A 92 -1.31 9.68 6.87
CA ILE A 92 -2.50 8.90 7.25
C ILE A 92 -2.66 8.85 8.77
N GLU A 93 -1.58 8.56 9.50
CA GLU A 93 -1.57 8.58 10.96
C GLU A 93 -1.83 10.00 11.49
N LYS A 94 -1.03 10.99 11.06
CA LYS A 94 -1.11 12.36 11.61
C LYS A 94 -2.44 13.04 11.39
N PHE A 95 -3.08 12.79 10.24
CA PHE A 95 -4.39 13.36 9.93
C PHE A 95 -5.54 12.42 10.27
N GLN A 96 -5.27 11.24 10.84
CA GLN A 96 -6.27 10.24 11.21
C GLN A 96 -7.22 9.94 10.03
N ILE A 97 -6.68 9.77 8.83
CA ILE A 97 -7.46 9.65 7.57
C ILE A 97 -8.42 8.45 7.64
N PHE A 98 -8.01 7.38 8.29
CA PHE A 98 -8.83 6.17 8.52
C PHE A 98 -9.45 6.09 9.92
N GLY A 99 -9.46 7.21 10.64
CA GLY A 99 -10.00 7.31 11.99
C GLY A 99 -9.13 6.65 13.07
N PRO A 100 -9.55 6.77 14.34
CA PRO A 100 -8.77 6.35 15.51
C PRO A 100 -8.62 4.82 15.62
N SER A 101 -9.43 4.04 14.91
CA SER A 101 -9.37 2.58 14.94
C SER A 101 -8.09 2.00 14.34
N LEU A 102 -7.34 2.79 13.57
CA LEU A 102 -6.03 2.39 13.02
C LEU A 102 -4.87 2.76 13.95
N GLN A 103 -5.11 3.55 15.00
CA GLN A 103 -4.05 3.96 15.94
C GLN A 103 -3.33 2.80 16.62
N PRO A 104 -4.00 1.70 17.05
CA PRO A 104 -3.31 0.57 17.65
C PRO A 104 -2.25 -0.06 16.73
N PHE A 105 -2.50 -0.05 15.41
CA PHE A 105 -1.51 -0.50 14.44
C PHE A 105 -0.28 0.40 14.42
N PHE A 106 -0.48 1.73 14.42
CA PHE A 106 0.64 2.67 14.43
C PHE A 106 1.42 2.64 15.74
N ASP A 107 0.75 2.45 16.87
CA ASP A 107 1.40 2.35 18.18
C ASP A 107 2.32 1.11 18.27
N GLU A 108 1.92 -0.01 17.65
CA GLU A 108 2.68 -1.27 17.66
C GLU A 108 3.75 -1.32 16.57
N ALA A 109 3.40 -0.91 15.35
CA ALA A 109 4.19 -1.15 14.14
C ALA A 109 5.03 0.08 13.72
N GLY A 110 4.65 1.27 14.20
CA GLY A 110 5.18 2.57 13.77
C GLY A 110 4.63 3.00 12.40
N ALA A 111 4.43 4.31 12.22
CA ALA A 111 4.08 4.88 10.92
C ALA A 111 5.30 5.11 10.02
N GLY A 112 5.12 4.88 8.71
CA GLY A 112 6.11 5.12 7.68
C GLY A 112 6.63 3.84 7.05
N PRO A 113 7.40 3.00 7.77
CA PRO A 113 8.02 1.81 7.17
C PRO A 113 7.01 0.87 6.50
N TRP A 114 5.89 0.58 7.15
CA TRP A 114 4.90 -0.37 6.64
C TRP A 114 4.15 0.15 5.41
N GLY A 115 3.73 1.41 5.39
CA GLY A 115 3.18 2.01 4.17
C GLY A 115 4.21 2.12 3.04
N GLY A 116 5.47 2.41 3.35
CA GLY A 116 6.57 2.38 2.39
C GLY A 116 6.75 1.00 1.75
N ILE A 117 6.81 -0.05 2.58
CA ILE A 117 6.92 -1.44 2.12
C ILE A 117 5.70 -1.83 1.29
N ALA A 118 4.48 -1.50 1.72
CA ALA A 118 3.25 -1.85 1.03
C ALA A 118 3.20 -1.26 -0.38
N ILE A 119 3.52 0.03 -0.53
CA ILE A 119 3.53 0.69 -1.84
C ILE A 119 4.68 0.19 -2.72
N ALA A 120 5.87 0.00 -2.16
CA ALA A 120 7.01 -0.57 -2.89
C ALA A 120 6.71 -1.98 -3.40
N PHE A 121 6.05 -2.81 -2.57
CA PHE A 121 5.59 -4.14 -2.94
C PHE A 121 4.56 -4.08 -4.08
N ALA A 122 3.55 -3.23 -3.96
CA ALA A 122 2.52 -3.09 -5.00
C ALA A 122 3.12 -2.68 -6.35
N VAL A 123 4.01 -1.69 -6.36
CA VAL A 123 4.70 -1.26 -7.59
C VAL A 123 5.59 -2.37 -8.14
N SER A 124 6.30 -3.11 -7.28
CA SER A 124 7.12 -4.25 -7.70
C SER A 124 6.29 -5.33 -8.40
N VAL A 125 5.19 -5.77 -7.78
CA VAL A 125 4.29 -6.80 -8.33
C VAL A 125 3.79 -6.39 -9.71
N VAL A 126 3.28 -5.17 -9.84
CA VAL A 126 2.71 -4.68 -11.09
C VAL A 126 3.77 -4.56 -12.19
N ARG A 127 4.94 -3.97 -11.87
CA ARG A 127 6.01 -3.79 -12.86
C ARG A 127 6.63 -5.10 -13.32
N ILE A 128 6.83 -6.05 -12.42
CA ILE A 128 7.32 -7.39 -12.76
C ILE A 128 6.28 -8.12 -13.63
N GLY A 129 5.00 -8.07 -13.26
CA GLY A 129 3.92 -8.66 -14.06
C GLY A 129 3.83 -8.10 -15.49
N HIS A 130 4.05 -6.79 -15.66
CA HIS A 130 4.13 -6.16 -16.99
C HIS A 130 5.37 -6.60 -17.78
N LYS A 131 6.51 -6.77 -17.11
CA LYS A 131 7.76 -7.22 -17.74
C LYS A 131 7.66 -8.67 -18.21
N MET A 132 6.95 -9.52 -17.46
CA MET A 132 6.71 -10.93 -17.78
C MET A 132 5.53 -11.16 -18.75
N ASN A 133 4.85 -10.10 -19.22
CA ASN A 133 3.63 -10.19 -20.04
C ASN A 133 2.48 -10.99 -19.40
N VAL A 134 2.46 -11.10 -18.07
CA VAL A 134 1.36 -11.69 -17.30
C VAL A 134 0.20 -10.71 -17.19
N LEU A 135 0.52 -9.41 -17.13
CA LEU A 135 -0.44 -8.32 -17.10
C LEU A 135 -0.47 -7.61 -18.46
N PRO A 136 -1.67 -7.32 -19.01
CA PRO A 136 -1.79 -6.74 -20.34
C PRO A 136 -1.27 -5.29 -20.36
N ARG A 137 -0.41 -4.99 -21.33
CA ARG A 137 0.03 -3.63 -21.65
C ARG A 137 -1.05 -2.95 -22.50
N LEU A 138 -2.13 -2.54 -21.86
CA LEU A 138 -3.14 -1.66 -22.45
C LEU A 138 -2.67 -0.20 -22.33
#